data_AF-A0A957FHT2-F1
#
_entry.id   AF-A0A957FHT2-F1
#
_cell.length_a   1.000
_cell.length_b   1.000
_cell.length_c   1.000
_cell.angle_alpha   90.00
_cell.angle_beta   90.00
_cell.angle_gamma   90.00
#
_symmetry.space_group_name_H-M   'P 1'
#
loop_
_entity.id
_entity.type
_entity.pdbx_description
1 polymer ?
#
loop_
_entity_poly.entity_id
_entity_poly.type
_entity_poly.pdbx_seq_one_letter_code
_entity_poly.pdbx_strand_id
1 'polypeptide(L)' 'MSKDRVALYLQDAHSLQQGMELAQYAEDHGFEAVWQAESRLVRDAIVPMAAF' A
#
# COMPACT_ATOMS: atom_id res chain seq x y z
N MET A 1 13.84 -19.95 11.68
CA MET A 1 13.67 -18.54 12.07
C MET A 1 12.27 -18.14 11.65
N SER A 2 11.43 -17.68 12.58
CA SER A 2 10.26 -16.89 12.19
C SER A 2 10.81 -15.70 11.43
N LYS A 3 10.62 -15.63 10.11
CA LYS A 3 10.84 -14.36 9.39
C LYS A 3 9.75 -13.45 9.93
N ASP A 4 10.12 -12.45 10.71
CA ASP A 4 9.14 -11.47 11.18
C ASP A 4 8.54 -10.80 9.95
N ARG A 5 7.28 -11.12 9.67
CA ARG A 5 6.56 -10.69 8.48
C ARG A 5 6.06 -9.28 8.73
N VAL A 6 6.65 -8.31 8.04
CA VAL A 6 6.29 -6.89 8.17
C VAL A 6 5.48 -6.48 6.94
N ALA A 7 4.44 -5.69 7.18
CA ALA A 7 3.56 -5.14 6.14
C ALA A 7 3.39 -3.63 6.31
N LEU A 8 3.14 -2.94 5.21
CA LEU A 8 2.86 -1.51 5.18
C LEU A 8 1.34 -1.29 5.13
N TYR A 9 0.82 -0.42 5.99
CA TYR A 9 -0.59 0.01 5.95
C TYR A 9 -0.67 1.46 5.51
N LEU A 10 -1.28 1.70 4.34
CA LEU A 10 -1.48 3.01 3.74
C LEU A 10 -2.87 3.52 4.06
N GLN A 11 -2.97 4.63 4.77
CA GLN A 11 -4.25 5.27 5.04
C GLN A 11 -4.73 6.07 3.80
N ASP A 12 -6.02 6.39 3.72
CA ASP A 12 -6.69 7.02 2.57
C ASP A 12 -6.31 8.50 2.30
N ALA A 13 -5.35 9.03 3.05
CA ALA A 13 -4.98 10.45 3.00
C ALA A 13 -3.86 10.76 1.98
N HIS A 14 -3.43 9.79 1.17
CA HIS A 14 -2.31 9.95 0.24
C HIS A 14 -2.81 10.04 -1.20
N SER A 15 -2.05 10.74 -2.06
CA SER A 15 -2.30 10.71 -3.51
C SER A 15 -1.96 9.32 -4.07
N LEU A 16 -2.52 8.99 -5.24
CA LEU A 16 -2.22 7.73 -5.93
C LEU A 16 -0.72 7.57 -6.20
N GLN A 17 -0.07 8.65 -6.64
CA GLN A 17 1.37 8.69 -6.92
C GLN A 17 2.21 8.38 -5.68
N GLN A 18 1.87 8.99 -4.54
CA GLN A 18 2.55 8.70 -3.28
C GLN A 18 2.31 7.26 -2.81
N GLY A 19 1.10 6.72 -3.02
CA GLY A 19 0.84 5.30 -2.77
C GLY A 19 1.74 4.39 -3.59
N MET A 20 1.90 4.70 -4.89
CA MET A 20 2.78 3.96 -5.81
C MET A 20 4.24 3.97 -5.35
N GLU A 21 4.78 5.14 -5.02
CA GLU A 21 6.15 5.29 -4.52
C GLU A 21 6.38 4.51 -3.22
N LEU A 22 5.39 4.53 -2.31
CA LEU A 22 5.49 3.84 -1.02
C LEU A 22 5.45 2.31 -1.15
N ALA A 23 4.67 1.75 -2.08
CA ALA A 23 4.70 0.30 -2.26
C ALA A 23 5.97 -0.17 -2.98
N GLN A 24 6.48 0.58 -3.96
CA GLN A 24 7.78 0.28 -4.57
C GLN A 24 8.88 0.27 -3.52
N TYR A 25 8.87 1.26 -2.62
CA TYR A 25 9.78 1.29 -1.47
C TYR A 25 9.60 0.06 -0.57
N ALA A 26 8.37 -0.36 -0.29
CA ALA A 26 8.08 -1.53 0.54
C ALA A 26 8.58 -2.84 -0.11
N GLU A 27 8.42 -2.99 -1.42
CA GLU A 27 8.94 -4.12 -2.20
C GLU A 27 10.47 -4.18 -2.14
N ASP A 28 11.15 -3.05 -2.38
CA ASP A 28 12.61 -2.94 -2.33
C ASP A 28 13.20 -3.27 -0.94
N HIS A 29 12.43 -3.06 0.13
CA HIS A 29 12.84 -3.32 1.51
C HIS A 29 12.36 -4.67 2.06
N GLY A 30 11.70 -5.50 1.25
CA GLY A 30 11.31 -6.86 1.61
C GLY A 30 10.09 -6.95 2.53
N PHE A 31 9.19 -5.96 2.47
CA PHE A 31 7.88 -6.08 3.10
C PHE A 31 7.07 -7.19 2.44
N GLU A 32 6.31 -7.94 3.22
CA GLU A 32 5.51 -9.07 2.71
C GLU A 32 4.23 -8.61 2.02
N ALA A 33 3.67 -7.48 2.45
CA ALA A 33 2.40 -6.98 1.94
C ALA A 33 2.26 -5.46 2.12
N VAL A 34 1.43 -4.87 1.27
CA VAL A 34 0.96 -3.49 1.36
C VAL A 34 -0.57 -3.51 1.41
N TRP A 35 -1.16 -2.83 2.40
CA TRP A 35 -2.60 -2.79 2.64
C TRP A 35 -3.09 -1.36 2.48
N GLN A 36 -4.02 -1.13 1.56
CA GLN A 36 -4.63 0.18 1.32
C GLN A 36 -5.94 0.31 2.10
N ALA A 37 -6.05 1.33 2.94
CA ALA A 37 -7.29 1.65 3.63
C ALA A 37 -8.29 2.31 2.69
N GLU A 38 -9.54 1.89 2.78
CA GLU A 38 -10.67 2.50 2.08
C GLU A 38 -11.65 3.08 3.11
N SER A 39 -11.62 4.39 3.31
CA SER A 39 -12.44 5.07 4.33
C SER A 39 -13.55 5.94 3.76
N ARG A 40 -13.45 6.32 2.48
CA ARG A 40 -14.46 7.14 1.78
C ARG A 40 -14.93 6.39 0.55
N LEU A 41 -16.23 6.14 0.45
CA LEU A 41 -16.96 5.60 -0.72
C LEU A 41 -16.75 6.37 -2.05
N VAL A 42 -15.85 7.38 -2.06
CA VAL A 42 -15.54 8.28 -3.17
C VAL A 42 -14.22 7.94 -3.87
N ARG A 43 -13.33 7.15 -3.25
CA ARG A 43 -12.09 6.68 -3.89
C ARG A 43 -12.01 5.17 -3.74
N ASP A 44 -12.37 4.47 -4.81
CA ASP A 44 -12.29 3.03 -4.92
C ASP A 44 -10.82 2.58 -4.77
N ALA A 45 -10.54 1.75 -3.76
CA ALA A 45 -9.21 1.20 -3.51
C ALA A 45 -8.73 0.29 -4.67
N ILE A 46 -9.62 -0.13 -5.58
CA ILE A 46 -9.27 -0.88 -6.79
C ILE A 46 -8.38 -0.06 -7.72
N VAL A 47 -8.57 1.27 -7.84
CA VAL A 47 -7.77 2.09 -8.78
C VAL A 47 -6.29 2.14 -8.40
N PRO A 48 -5.90 2.41 -7.13
CA PRO A 48 -4.52 2.24 -6.68
C PRO A 48 -4.01 0.81 -6.86
N MET A 49 -4.80 -0.19 -6.47
CA MET A 49 -4.39 -1.60 -6.51
C MET A 49 -4.17 -2.14 -7.93
N ALA A 50 -4.84 -1.58 -8.94
CA ALA A 50 -4.65 -1.92 -10.35
C ALA A 50 -3.59 -1.04 -11.06
N ALA A 51 -3.14 0.03 -10.41
CA ALA A 51 -2.07 0.90 -10.91
C ALA A 51 -0.68 0.42 -10.45
N PHE A 52 -0.62 -0.41 -9.40
CA PHE A 52 0.52 -1.26 -9.09
C PHE A 52 0.68 -2.35 -10.15
#